data_AF-A0A2N9W376-F1
#
_entry.id   AF-A0A2N9W376-F1
#
_cell.length_a   1.000
_cell.length_b   1.000
_cell.length_c   1.000
_cell.angle_alpha   90.00
_cell.angle_beta   90.00
_cell.angle_gamma   90.00
#
_symmetry.space_group_name_H-M   'P 1'
#
loop_
_entity.id
_entity.type
_entity.pdbx_description
1 polymer ?
#
loop_
_entity_poly.entity_id
_entity_poly.type
_entity_poly.pdbx_seq_one_letter_code
_entity_poly.pdbx_strand_id
1 'polypeptide(L)'
;MARTAFESMDEIVWQKTSLGAQEPSHELTATAPNGIDVGRIYRIDGGPLKGRWRWIFLLGHSQFRQGIMSGDQASKQRAADQVRKTYESYLETPGSDGGGQSRIPLKRYSTQNPAV
;
A
#
# COMPACT_ATOMS: atom_id res chain seq x y z
N MET A 1 2.88 -29.03 -20.57
CA MET A 1 3.84 -28.46 -19.59
C MET A 1 3.08 -27.42 -18.77
N ALA A 2 2.88 -27.71 -17.48
CA ALA A 2 2.11 -26.87 -16.58
C ALA A 2 2.93 -25.63 -16.19
N ARG A 3 2.38 -24.43 -16.41
CA ARG A 3 2.81 -23.23 -15.69
C ARG A 3 2.08 -23.25 -14.36
N THR A 4 2.76 -23.71 -13.32
CA THR A 4 2.34 -23.48 -11.94
C THR A 4 2.34 -21.97 -11.74
N ALA A 5 1.15 -21.37 -11.68
CA ALA A 5 0.99 -20.01 -11.22
C ALA A 5 1.48 -19.99 -9.77
N PHE A 6 2.67 -19.45 -9.54
CA PHE A 6 2.91 -18.75 -8.29
C PHE A 6 1.93 -17.58 -8.32
N GLU A 7 0.79 -17.74 -7.65
CA GLU A 7 -0.13 -16.64 -7.38
C GLU A 7 0.70 -15.49 -6.79
N SER A 8 0.77 -14.37 -7.52
CA SER A 8 1.55 -13.20 -7.14
C SER A 8 1.09 -12.71 -5.76
N MET A 9 1.83 -13.04 -4.71
CA MET A 9 1.69 -12.38 -3.40
C MET A 9 2.01 -10.87 -3.49
N ASP A 10 2.52 -10.41 -4.63
CA ASP A 10 2.83 -9.01 -4.97
C ASP A 10 1.64 -8.24 -5.56
N GLU A 11 0.49 -8.89 -5.76
CA GLU A 11 -0.64 -8.26 -6.43
C GLU A 11 -1.43 -7.35 -5.47
N ILE A 12 -1.02 -6.09 -5.38
CA ILE A 12 -1.82 -5.04 -4.73
C ILE A 12 -3.00 -4.63 -5.62
N VAL A 13 -4.19 -4.55 -5.04
CA VAL A 13 -5.40 -4.11 -5.71
C VAL A 13 -5.67 -2.65 -5.38
N TRP A 14 -5.96 -1.83 -6.39
CA TRP A 14 -6.28 -0.40 -6.22
C TRP A 14 -7.77 -0.17 -6.16
N GLN A 15 -8.23 0.47 -5.08
CA GLN A 15 -9.63 0.83 -4.86
C GLN A 15 -9.75 2.33 -4.63
N LYS A 16 -10.88 2.94 -5.04
CA LYS A 16 -11.16 4.34 -4.69
C LYS A 16 -11.39 4.44 -3.20
N THR A 17 -10.85 5.47 -2.56
CA THR A 17 -10.90 5.64 -1.10
C THR A 17 -12.25 6.22 -0.60
N SER A 18 -13.28 6.28 -1.45
CA SER A 18 -14.50 7.07 -1.20
C SER A 18 -15.44 6.46 -0.14
N LEU A 19 -15.77 7.25 0.89
CA LEU A 19 -17.03 7.17 1.65
C LEU A 19 -17.98 8.25 1.10
N GLY A 20 -18.91 7.87 0.23
CA GLY A 20 -20.02 8.74 -0.19
C GLY A 20 -19.91 9.39 -1.57
N ALA A 21 -21.05 9.89 -2.04
CA ALA A 21 -21.35 10.34 -3.41
C ALA A 21 -20.81 11.74 -3.77
N GLN A 22 -19.62 12.11 -3.29
CA GLN A 22 -18.91 13.28 -3.82
C GLN A 22 -17.95 12.86 -4.92
N GLU A 23 -17.85 13.73 -5.93
CA GLU A 23 -17.06 13.68 -7.16
C GLU A 23 -15.75 12.87 -7.13
N PRO A 24 -15.26 12.39 -8.29
CA PRO A 24 -14.30 11.30 -8.37
C PRO A 24 -13.13 11.52 -7.41
N SER A 25 -13.07 10.72 -6.33
CA SER A 25 -11.94 10.78 -5.43
C SER A 25 -10.70 10.46 -6.26
N HIS A 26 -9.85 11.47 -6.46
CA HIS A 26 -8.52 11.27 -7.03
C HIS A 26 -7.60 10.54 -6.04
N GLU A 27 -8.15 10.12 -4.90
CA GLU A 27 -7.54 9.24 -3.91
C GLU A 27 -7.86 7.76 -4.19
N LEU A 28 -6.80 6.95 -4.20
CA LEU A 28 -6.88 5.50 -4.28
C LEU A 28 -6.05 4.85 -3.17
N THR A 29 -6.58 3.78 -2.60
CA THR A 29 -5.91 2.90 -1.65
C THR A 29 -5.46 1.63 -2.35
N ALA A 30 -4.22 1.21 -2.10
CA ALA A 30 -3.72 -0.10 -2.46
C ALA A 30 -3.92 -1.08 -1.29
N THR A 31 -4.47 -2.25 -1.57
CA THR A 31 -4.73 -3.29 -0.58
C THR A 31 -4.06 -4.60 -1.03
N ALA A 32 -3.35 -5.26 -0.12
CA ALA A 32 -2.75 -6.56 -0.37
C ALA A 32 -3.83 -7.68 -0.41
N PRO A 33 -3.53 -8.87 -0.97
CA PRO A 33 -4.51 -9.96 -1.08
C PRO A 33 -5.14 -10.41 0.25
N ASN A 34 -4.42 -10.20 1.37
CA ASN A 34 -4.92 -10.51 2.71
C ASN A 34 -5.93 -9.47 3.26
N GLY A 35 -6.16 -8.37 2.54
CA GLY A 35 -7.07 -7.29 2.91
C GLY A 35 -6.40 -6.15 3.70
N ILE A 36 -5.07 -6.12 3.79
CA ILE A 36 -4.34 -5.07 4.50
C ILE A 36 -4.05 -3.90 3.56
N ASP A 37 -4.32 -2.67 4.01
CA ASP A 37 -3.95 -1.46 3.30
C ASP A 37 -2.41 -1.30 3.24
N VAL A 38 -1.88 -1.19 2.04
CA VAL A 38 -0.44 -1.13 1.74
C VAL A 38 0.01 0.31 1.52
N GLY A 39 -0.80 1.10 0.81
CA GLY A 39 -0.40 2.43 0.37
C GLY A 39 -1.57 3.26 -0.14
N ARG A 40 -1.32 4.55 -0.35
CA ARG A 40 -2.29 5.50 -0.90
C ARG A 40 -1.66 6.37 -1.95
N ILE A 41 -2.45 6.77 -2.94
CA ILE A 41 -2.08 7.82 -3.89
C ILE A 41 -3.21 8.83 -4.02
N TYR A 42 -2.88 10.11 -4.14
CA TYR A 42 -3.86 11.15 -4.41
C TYR A 42 -3.29 12.30 -5.23
N ARG A 43 -4.14 12.93 -6.03
CA ARG A 43 -3.78 14.14 -6.78
C ARG A 43 -3.77 15.35 -5.83
N ILE A 44 -2.76 16.20 -5.97
CA ILE A 44 -2.63 17.44 -5.19
C ILE A 44 -3.43 18.53 -5.90
N ASP A 45 -4.42 19.11 -5.23
CA ASP A 45 -5.34 20.07 -5.86
C ASP A 45 -4.91 21.55 -5.72
N GLY A 46 -3.93 21.86 -4.86
CA GLY A 46 -3.48 23.23 -4.56
C GLY A 46 -1.98 23.39 -4.33
N GLY A 47 -1.53 24.65 -4.32
CA GLY A 47 -0.14 25.03 -4.05
C GLY A 47 0.86 24.76 -5.18
N PRO A 48 2.17 24.89 -4.92
CA PRO A 48 3.24 24.74 -5.93
C PRO A 48 3.31 23.36 -6.60
N LEU A 49 2.74 22.34 -5.96
CA LEU A 49 2.74 20.95 -6.44
C LEU A 49 1.40 20.56 -7.07
N LYS A 50 0.49 21.51 -7.31
CA LYS A 50 -0.81 21.27 -7.92
C LYS A 50 -0.68 20.43 -9.20
N GLY A 51 -1.53 19.41 -9.30
CA GLY A 51 -1.58 18.49 -10.43
C GLY A 51 -0.64 17.29 -10.31
N ARG A 52 0.36 17.32 -9.42
CA ARG A 52 1.19 16.16 -9.11
C ARG A 52 0.41 15.13 -8.29
N TRP A 53 0.94 13.91 -8.25
CA TRP A 53 0.39 12.79 -7.51
C TRP A 53 1.26 12.46 -6.32
N ARG A 54 0.72 12.58 -5.11
CA ARG A 54 1.37 12.11 -3.90
C ARG A 54 1.19 10.61 -3.76
N TRP A 55 2.22 9.93 -3.28
CA TRP A 55 2.18 8.54 -2.86
C TRP A 55 2.64 8.41 -1.40
N ILE A 56 2.06 7.44 -0.70
CA ILE A 56 2.37 7.12 0.70
C ILE A 56 2.35 5.60 0.86
N PHE A 57 3.40 5.05 1.48
CA PHE A 57 3.48 3.65 1.91
C PHE A 57 3.13 3.55 3.41
N LEU A 58 2.34 2.54 3.78
CA LEU A 58 1.69 2.45 5.10
C LEU A 58 2.27 1.37 6.03
N LEU A 59 3.07 0.44 5.51
CA LEU A 59 3.59 -0.72 6.26
C LEU A 59 5.02 -0.50 6.76
N GLY A 60 5.53 -1.49 7.49
CA GLY A 60 6.88 -1.50 8.06
C GLY A 60 6.98 -0.91 9.47
N HIS A 61 8.00 -1.34 10.22
CA HIS A 61 8.37 -0.77 11.52
C HIS A 61 9.35 0.41 11.36
N SER A 62 9.77 1.00 12.48
CA SER A 62 10.61 2.20 12.49
C SER A 62 11.89 2.05 11.68
N GLN A 63 12.56 0.90 11.69
CA GLN A 63 13.77 0.63 10.90
C GLN A 63 13.51 0.76 9.40
N PHE A 64 12.52 0.03 8.88
CA PHE A 64 12.13 0.10 7.47
C PHE A 64 11.69 1.51 7.05
N ARG A 65 10.94 2.19 7.93
CA ARG A 65 10.40 3.53 7.67
C ARG A 65 11.45 4.66 7.67
N GLN A 66 12.71 4.38 7.99
CA GLN A 66 13.80 5.34 7.80
C GLN A 66 14.07 5.62 6.31
N GLY A 67 13.63 4.72 5.41
CA GLY A 67 13.69 4.94 3.96
C GLY A 67 12.64 5.95 3.45
N ILE A 68 12.59 6.14 2.13
CA ILE A 68 11.59 7.01 1.49
C ILE A 68 10.24 6.29 1.48
N MET A 69 9.32 6.72 2.33
CA MET A 69 7.97 6.15 2.47
C MET A 69 6.88 6.97 1.77
N SER A 70 7.22 8.13 1.22
CA SER A 70 6.28 8.99 0.51
C SER A 70 7.00 9.95 -0.43
N GLY A 71 6.25 10.56 -1.34
CA GLY A 71 6.77 11.58 -2.24
C GLY A 71 5.77 11.99 -3.32
N ASP A 72 6.24 12.79 -4.28
CA ASP A 72 5.40 13.36 -5.34
C ASP A 72 5.86 12.98 -6.73
N GLN A 73 4.94 12.53 -7.56
CA GLN A 73 5.18 12.08 -8.92
C GLN A 73 4.40 12.90 -9.93
N ALA A 74 4.89 12.91 -11.17
CA ALA A 74 4.26 13.64 -12.26
C ALA A 74 2.92 13.00 -12.71
N SER A 75 2.69 11.73 -12.41
CA SER A 75 1.49 11.00 -12.85
C SER A 75 1.01 9.99 -11.82
N LYS A 76 -0.28 9.63 -11.92
CA LYS A 76 -0.93 8.57 -11.14
C LYS A 76 -0.17 7.25 -11.22
N GLN A 77 0.21 6.83 -12.43
CA GLN A 77 0.91 5.57 -12.64
C GLN A 77 2.27 5.56 -11.92
N ARG A 78 3.05 6.64 -12.03
CA ARG A 78 4.34 6.73 -11.33
C ARG A 78 4.18 6.72 -9.81
N ALA A 79 3.13 7.34 -9.28
CA ALA A 79 2.81 7.27 -7.85
C ALA A 79 2.46 5.83 -7.42
N ALA A 80 1.65 5.12 -8.23
CA ALA A 80 1.31 3.72 -7.99
C ALA A 80 2.55 2.80 -8.06
N ASP A 81 3.44 3.04 -9.01
CA ASP A 81 4.68 2.27 -9.18
C ASP A 81 5.62 2.45 -7.98
N GLN A 82 5.67 3.64 -7.36
CA GLN A 82 6.43 3.85 -6.12
C GLN A 82 5.85 3.01 -4.97
N VAL A 83 4.53 3.00 -4.79
CA VAL A 83 3.89 2.17 -3.75
C VAL A 83 4.18 0.68 -3.99
N ARG A 84 4.07 0.20 -5.23
CA ARG A 84 4.40 -1.19 -5.58
C ARG A 84 5.87 -1.51 -5.26
N LYS A 85 6.80 -0.67 -5.72
CA LYS A 85 8.24 -0.87 -5.48
C LYS A 85 8.56 -0.90 -3.98
N THR A 86 8.00 0.01 -3.19
CA THR A 86 8.20 0.02 -1.74
C THR A 86 7.57 -1.20 -1.08
N TYR A 87 6.43 -1.70 -1.60
CA TYR A 87 5.81 -2.93 -1.12
C TYR A 87 6.66 -4.17 -1.38
N GLU A 88 7.21 -4.31 -2.60
CA GLU A 88 8.15 -5.38 -2.94
C GLU A 88 9.37 -5.34 -2.00
N SER A 89 9.99 -4.17 -1.83
CA SER A 89 11.10 -4.00 -0.88
C SER A 89 10.71 -4.34 0.56
N TYR A 90 9.48 -3.99 0.98
CA TYR A 90 8.96 -4.37 2.29
C TYR A 90 8.87 -5.89 2.42
N LEU A 91 8.27 -6.58 1.44
CA LEU A 91 8.12 -8.05 1.44
C LEU A 91 9.47 -8.78 1.43
N GLU A 92 10.49 -8.20 0.83
CA GLU A 92 11.87 -8.75 0.81
C GLU A 92 12.66 -8.45 2.09
N THR A 93 12.25 -7.44 2.86
CA THR A 93 13.01 -7.01 4.04
C THR A 93 12.74 -7.93 5.24
N PRO A 94 13.78 -8.40 5.96
CA PRO A 94 13.65 -9.14 7.22
C PRO A 94 12.78 -8.43 8.24
N GLY A 95 12.00 -9.19 9.01
CA GLY A 95 11.22 -8.62 10.12
C GLY A 95 12.09 -7.96 11.21
N SER A 96 13.33 -8.41 11.39
CA SER A 96 14.31 -7.75 12.27
C SER A 96 14.63 -6.32 11.84
N ASP A 97 14.53 -6.06 10.55
CA ASP A 97 14.81 -4.77 9.92
C ASP A 97 13.49 -4.00 9.68
N GLY A 98 12.40 -4.48 10.30
CA GLY A 98 11.09 -3.88 10.23
C GLY A 98 10.31 -4.18 8.95
N GLY A 99 10.75 -5.14 8.15
CA GLY A 99 10.12 -5.56 6.90
C GLY A 99 9.01 -6.60 7.05
N GLY A 100 8.58 -7.14 5.90
CA GLY A 100 7.46 -8.06 5.75
C GLY A 100 7.81 -9.52 6.01
N GLN A 101 9.10 -9.89 6.00
CA GLN A 101 9.56 -11.23 6.37
C GLN A 101 9.63 -11.38 7.89
N SER A 102 8.52 -11.15 8.58
CA SER A 102 8.43 -11.42 10.01
C SER A 102 8.12 -12.90 10.24
N ARG A 103 8.74 -13.52 11.26
CA ARG A 103 8.40 -14.87 11.73
C ARG A 103 7.02 -14.95 12.40
N ILE A 104 6.34 -13.81 12.55
CA ILE A 104 5.02 -13.70 13.15
C ILE A 104 4.04 -13.42 12.00
N PRO A 105 3.11 -14.34 11.68
CA PRO A 105 2.09 -14.10 10.69
C PRO A 105 1.31 -12.83 11.02
N LEU A 106 1.03 -11.99 10.03
CA LEU A 106 0.07 -10.89 10.13
C LEU A 106 -1.33 -11.51 10.33
N LYS A 107 -1.62 -11.96 11.56
CA LYS A 107 -2.95 -12.49 11.91
C LYS A 107 -3.95 -11.36 11.79
N ARG A 108 -5.01 -11.60 11.02
CA ARG A 108 -6.24 -10.79 11.11
C ARG A 108 -6.66 -10.76 12.58
N TYR A 109 -6.79 -9.57 13.15
CA TYR A 109 -7.76 -9.40 14.21
C TYR A 109 -9.13 -9.49 13.55
N SER A 110 -9.64 -10.72 13.43
CA SER A 110 -11.05 -10.94 13.24
C SER A 110 -11.70 -10.46 14.53
N THR A 111 -12.31 -9.28 14.52
CA THR A 111 -13.17 -8.84 15.61
C THR A 111 -14.44 -9.69 15.57
N GLN A 112 -14.33 -10.97 15.92
CA GLN A 112 -15.46 -11.74 16.40
C GLN A 112 -15.50 -11.51 17.90
N ASN A 113 -16.27 -10.51 18.31
CA ASN A 113 -16.89 -10.52 19.63
C ASN A 113 -17.98 -11.60 19.58
N PRO A 114 -17.88 -12.74 20.29
CA PRO A 114 -19.10 -13.37 20.77
C PRO A 114 -19.59 -12.51 21.93
N ALA A 115 -20.70 -11.79 21.71
CA ALA A 115 -21.52 -11.35 22.82
C ALA A 115 -22.13 -12.62 23.44
N VAL A 116 -21.73 -12.92 24.68
CA VAL A 116 -22.53 -13.67 25.66
C VAL A 116 -22.34 -12.99 27.01
#